data_AF-A0A3D2HJF2-F1
#
_entry.id   AF-A0A3D2HJF2-F1
#
_cell.length_a   1.000
_cell.length_b   1.000
_cell.length_c   1.000
_cell.angle_alpha   90.00
_cell.angle_beta   90.00
_cell.angle_gamma   90.00
#
_symmetry.space_group_name_H-M   'P 1'
#
loop_
_entity.id
_entity.type
_entity.pdbx_description
1 polymer ?
#
loop_
_entity_poly.entity_id
_entity_poly.type
_entity_poly.pdbx_seq_one_letter_code
_entity_poly.pdbx_strand_id
1 'polypeptide(L)'
;MLQKGFKFAGIMTNLRIIRVNELLKRVIGDYLLKHYASEAMSITITRVTASDNLKVADVYFSVYQIEQKEQALKLLIKLRKNIQDAIGKEVRMKQTPRLSFVWDKELQKAHRTFALLQEVDRSLPESAPHNSWKHPMLMNSVNDSFFDTPSAFQTAFKELNPSINELLKCLNPDQQQHFWSSAQQVPLNEWKRLINTLSETAEELDGTHWVEPTSLHPDTLAAQGYKPQSTLQAGIDCFSKGSVAFLTVAGGLGSRLGFNGPKGLVPVTPLQHKPLYQVFAEKLKALQRRYQRPFHWFIMTSEETDTATQIAFAKQAWYDPHYIHFFKQGSIPAFLNDGQCALKADGNICFLPNGHGGLFKALEHAGYIELFKSLGITSIYYFQVDNPLIHLDDPLFLGTHCLSQSSFSTKVVVKTDPQERVGLLVQDADQLRLIEYNQFPEALSQEVTATGALRYRFGNTGIHLITTEFIQKCAQLALPYHVCRKKIPIWDPQSQTTYTTEGHKLEQFIFDVLPVATRPLLWEVDRKDEFSPVKNAVGKDTLETCQRDQINRWHRWLQAAGESLEVSASESESSTNLPTPLMEIGPLFADNQVDFIQAWKQLDPKPKTLQGLYLHDAS
;
A
#
# COMPACT_ATOMS: atom_id res chain seq x y z
N MET A 1 38.06 -0.31 -42.52
CA MET A 1 36.66 -0.67 -42.86
C MET A 1 36.38 -2.05 -42.32
N LEU A 2 35.14 -2.31 -41.87
CA LEU A 2 34.59 -3.58 -41.34
C LEU A 2 35.03 -4.00 -39.92
N GLN A 3 34.47 -3.35 -38.87
CA GLN A 3 34.19 -4.01 -37.56
C GLN A 3 33.31 -3.20 -36.57
N LYS A 4 32.38 -2.36 -37.05
CA LYS A 4 31.46 -1.57 -36.18
C LYS A 4 30.00 -2.07 -36.13
N GLY A 5 29.69 -3.25 -36.67
CA GLY A 5 28.31 -3.75 -36.80
C GLY A 5 27.79 -4.70 -35.71
N PHE A 6 28.65 -5.26 -34.84
CA PHE A 6 28.26 -6.45 -34.05
C PHE A 6 27.70 -6.18 -32.64
N LYS A 7 27.90 -4.99 -32.03
CA LYS A 7 27.46 -4.73 -30.64
C LYS A 7 26.06 -4.11 -30.51
N PHE A 8 25.56 -3.37 -31.50
CA PHE A 8 24.20 -2.80 -31.47
C PHE A 8 23.10 -3.83 -31.78
N ALA A 9 23.41 -4.82 -32.62
CA ALA A 9 22.47 -5.91 -32.93
C ALA A 9 22.15 -6.78 -31.70
N GLY A 10 23.14 -7.08 -30.84
CA GLY A 10 22.93 -7.93 -29.66
C GLY A 10 21.97 -7.33 -28.61
N ILE A 11 21.99 -6.00 -28.44
CA ILE A 11 21.13 -5.31 -27.46
C ILE A 11 19.67 -5.23 -27.93
N MET A 12 19.43 -4.96 -29.23
CA MET A 12 18.08 -5.03 -29.81
C MET A 12 17.54 -6.47 -29.88
N THR A 13 18.41 -7.45 -30.10
CA THR A 13 18.02 -8.88 -30.12
C THR A 13 17.60 -9.35 -28.73
N ASN A 14 18.27 -8.88 -27.67
CA ASN A 14 17.90 -9.16 -26.27
C ASN A 14 16.55 -8.54 -25.87
N LEU A 15 16.24 -7.30 -26.26
CA LEU A 15 14.93 -6.71 -25.95
C LEU A 15 13.78 -7.37 -26.75
N ARG A 16 14.05 -7.80 -27.98
CA ARG A 16 13.10 -8.57 -28.79
C ARG A 16 12.82 -9.94 -28.17
N ILE A 17 13.85 -10.65 -27.70
CA ILE A 17 13.64 -11.99 -27.14
C ILE A 17 12.93 -11.95 -25.80
N ILE A 18 13.18 -10.94 -24.96
CA ILE A 18 12.44 -10.72 -23.70
C ILE A 18 10.94 -10.51 -23.98
N ARG A 19 10.60 -9.66 -24.96
CA ARG A 19 9.19 -9.43 -25.36
C ARG A 19 8.52 -10.70 -25.92
N VAL A 20 9.26 -11.49 -26.69
CA VAL A 20 8.77 -12.78 -27.20
C VAL A 20 8.56 -13.77 -26.05
N ASN A 21 9.47 -13.83 -25.08
CA ASN A 21 9.36 -14.68 -23.90
C ASN A 21 8.11 -14.36 -23.07
N GLU A 22 7.83 -13.08 -22.79
CA GLU A 22 6.63 -12.68 -22.05
C GLU A 22 5.33 -12.96 -22.83
N LEU A 23 5.35 -12.74 -24.15
CA LEU A 23 4.19 -13.04 -24.99
C LEU A 23 3.91 -14.55 -25.04
N LEU A 24 4.94 -15.38 -25.20
CA LEU A 24 4.81 -16.83 -25.14
C LEU A 24 4.30 -17.28 -23.77
N LYS A 25 4.85 -16.74 -22.68
CA LYS A 25 4.40 -17.04 -21.31
C LYS A 25 2.91 -16.76 -21.13
N ARG A 26 2.43 -15.59 -21.58
CA ARG A 26 1.02 -15.20 -21.51
C ARG A 26 0.13 -16.17 -22.29
N VAL A 27 0.43 -16.43 -23.56
CA VAL A 27 -0.40 -17.29 -24.41
C VAL A 27 -0.46 -18.73 -23.88
N ILE A 28 0.65 -19.25 -23.35
CA ILE A 28 0.69 -20.58 -22.73
C ILE A 28 -0.16 -20.58 -21.45
N GLY A 29 -0.03 -19.56 -20.61
CA GLY A 29 -0.84 -19.41 -19.38
C GLY A 29 -2.33 -19.32 -19.67
N ASP A 30 -2.73 -18.48 -20.64
CA ASP A 30 -4.11 -18.28 -21.04
C ASP A 30 -4.71 -19.56 -21.64
N TYR A 31 -3.94 -20.30 -22.45
CA TYR A 31 -4.37 -21.58 -22.99
C TYR A 31 -4.66 -22.61 -21.87
N LEU A 32 -3.78 -22.70 -20.88
CA LEU A 32 -3.95 -23.62 -19.75
C LEU A 32 -5.16 -23.21 -18.89
N LEU A 33 -5.31 -21.92 -18.58
CA LEU A 33 -6.46 -21.42 -17.83
C LEU A 33 -7.80 -21.65 -18.55
N LYS A 34 -7.83 -21.49 -19.88
CA LYS A 34 -9.06 -21.62 -20.68
C LYS A 34 -9.49 -23.05 -20.91
N HIS A 35 -8.55 -23.98 -21.08
CA HIS A 35 -8.84 -25.35 -21.49
C HIS A 35 -8.60 -26.42 -20.41
N TYR A 36 -7.90 -26.05 -19.33
CA TYR A 36 -7.49 -26.95 -18.25
C TYR A 36 -7.57 -26.22 -16.90
N ALA A 37 -8.63 -25.44 -16.66
CA ALA A 37 -8.78 -24.57 -15.50
C ALA A 37 -8.59 -25.29 -14.15
N SER A 38 -9.09 -26.52 -14.01
CA SER A 38 -8.93 -27.35 -12.81
C SER A 38 -7.47 -27.73 -12.54
N GLU A 39 -6.70 -28.04 -13.58
CA GLU A 39 -5.29 -28.43 -13.52
C GLU A 39 -4.33 -27.23 -13.56
N ALA A 40 -4.77 -26.09 -14.10
CA ALA A 40 -4.05 -24.82 -14.06
C ALA A 40 -3.95 -24.25 -12.64
N MET A 41 -4.86 -24.63 -11.73
CA MET A 41 -4.73 -24.33 -10.30
C MET A 41 -3.51 -25.04 -9.66
N SER A 42 -3.03 -26.14 -10.23
CA SER A 42 -1.87 -26.87 -9.71
C SER A 42 -0.59 -26.69 -10.54
N ILE A 43 -0.65 -26.09 -11.73
CA ILE A 43 0.49 -25.85 -12.62
C ILE A 43 0.60 -24.37 -12.98
N THR A 44 1.69 -23.71 -12.60
CA THR A 44 1.96 -22.30 -12.92
C THR A 44 3.16 -22.17 -13.86
N ILE A 45 3.00 -21.46 -14.98
CA ILE A 45 4.12 -21.13 -15.88
C ILE A 45 4.87 -19.92 -15.32
N THR A 46 6.10 -20.14 -14.85
CA THR A 46 6.87 -19.15 -14.10
C THR A 46 7.65 -18.21 -15.03
N ARG A 47 8.27 -18.76 -16.08
CA ARG A 47 8.99 -18.02 -17.12
C ARG A 47 9.09 -18.82 -18.42
N VAL A 48 9.42 -18.15 -19.52
CA VAL A 48 9.74 -18.78 -20.81
C VAL A 48 11.08 -18.25 -21.30
N THR A 49 11.93 -19.11 -21.83
CA THR A 49 13.21 -18.74 -22.43
C THR A 49 13.30 -19.31 -23.84
N ALA A 50 13.07 -18.45 -24.85
CA ALA A 50 13.27 -18.80 -26.25
C ALA A 50 14.76 -18.73 -26.65
N SER A 51 15.18 -19.58 -27.58
CA SER A 51 16.49 -19.51 -28.21
C SER A 51 16.59 -18.30 -29.15
N ASP A 52 17.80 -17.77 -29.37
CA ASP A 52 18.03 -16.58 -30.22
C ASP A 52 17.44 -16.69 -31.63
N ASN A 53 17.36 -17.92 -32.16
CA ASN A 53 16.78 -18.22 -33.46
C ASN A 53 15.27 -18.60 -33.43
N LEU A 54 14.63 -18.50 -32.25
CA LEU A 54 13.22 -18.81 -31.98
C LEU A 54 12.76 -20.21 -32.41
N LYS A 55 13.69 -21.16 -32.54
CA LYS A 55 13.38 -22.55 -32.91
C LYS A 55 12.92 -23.38 -31.72
N VAL A 56 13.37 -23.04 -30.52
CA VAL A 56 13.06 -23.76 -29.27
C VAL A 56 12.72 -22.74 -28.19
N ALA A 57 11.80 -23.09 -27.30
CA ALA A 57 11.53 -22.31 -26.10
C ALA A 57 11.36 -23.23 -24.88
N ASP A 58 12.15 -22.97 -23.85
CA ASP A 58 12.04 -23.62 -22.55
C ASP A 58 10.96 -22.93 -21.73
N VAL A 59 9.89 -23.64 -21.44
CA VAL A 59 8.77 -23.20 -20.63
C VAL A 59 8.98 -23.72 -19.21
N TYR A 60 9.27 -22.81 -18.29
CA TYR A 60 9.49 -23.14 -16.89
C TYR A 60 8.15 -23.18 -16.17
N PHE A 61 7.93 -24.23 -15.39
CA PHE A 61 6.69 -24.41 -14.62
C PHE A 61 6.98 -24.82 -13.18
N SER A 62 6.08 -24.41 -12.30
CA SER A 62 6.02 -24.84 -10.90
C SER A 62 4.69 -25.57 -10.65
N VAL A 63 4.68 -26.40 -9.61
CA VAL A 63 3.48 -27.10 -9.15
C VAL A 63 3.21 -26.77 -7.69
N TYR A 64 1.94 -26.75 -7.30
CA TYR A 64 1.54 -26.49 -5.91
C TYR A 64 2.04 -27.59 -4.96
N GLN A 65 1.90 -28.87 -5.35
CA GLN A 65 2.42 -30.04 -4.63
C GLN A 65 3.54 -30.70 -5.43
N ILE A 66 4.72 -30.93 -4.81
CA ILE A 66 5.91 -31.46 -5.51
C ILE A 66 5.66 -32.87 -6.08
N GLU A 67 4.83 -33.65 -5.41
CA GLU A 67 4.45 -35.01 -5.79
C GLU A 67 3.73 -35.03 -7.14
N GLN A 68 3.07 -33.92 -7.53
CA GLN A 68 2.36 -33.78 -8.80
C GLN A 68 3.27 -33.36 -9.96
N LYS A 69 4.56 -33.08 -9.73
CA LYS A 69 5.51 -32.61 -10.76
C LYS A 69 5.55 -33.51 -11.99
N GLU A 70 5.68 -34.82 -11.79
CA GLU A 70 5.79 -35.78 -12.91
C GLU A 70 4.48 -35.88 -13.70
N GLN A 71 3.34 -35.74 -13.02
CA GLN A 71 2.02 -35.72 -13.66
C GLN A 71 1.82 -34.43 -14.47
N ALA A 72 2.20 -33.28 -13.90
CA ALA A 72 2.17 -31.98 -14.57
C ALA A 72 3.07 -31.96 -15.81
N LEU A 73 4.29 -32.50 -15.69
CA LEU A 73 5.21 -32.61 -16.82
C LEU A 73 4.63 -33.47 -17.95
N LYS A 74 4.05 -34.64 -17.62
CA LYS A 74 3.38 -35.52 -18.59
C LYS A 74 2.21 -34.80 -19.29
N LEU A 75 1.40 -34.05 -18.54
CA LEU A 75 0.30 -33.28 -19.09
C LEU A 75 0.81 -32.20 -20.06
N LEU A 76 1.76 -31.37 -19.65
CA LEU A 76 2.33 -30.32 -20.51
C LEU A 76 2.96 -30.89 -21.78
N ILE A 77 3.68 -32.02 -21.68
CA ILE A 77 4.23 -32.73 -22.84
C ILE A 77 3.12 -33.18 -23.80
N LYS A 78 2.00 -33.71 -23.26
CA LYS A 78 0.83 -34.11 -24.05
C LYS A 78 0.16 -32.91 -24.74
N LEU A 79 0.09 -31.76 -24.06
CA LEU A 79 -0.54 -30.53 -24.56
C LEU A 79 0.35 -29.72 -25.51
N ARG A 80 1.64 -30.06 -25.62
CA ARG A 80 2.64 -29.32 -26.40
C ARG A 80 2.12 -28.84 -27.75
N LYS A 81 1.56 -29.75 -28.56
CA LYS A 81 1.11 -29.42 -29.93
C LYS A 81 -0.02 -28.40 -29.92
N ASN A 82 -1.01 -28.59 -29.05
CA ASN A 82 -2.15 -27.68 -28.97
C ASN A 82 -1.74 -26.29 -28.47
N ILE A 83 -0.80 -26.24 -27.51
CA ILE A 83 -0.22 -24.99 -27.03
C ILE A 83 0.55 -24.29 -28.16
N GLN A 84 1.33 -25.03 -28.95
CA GLN A 84 2.01 -24.48 -30.13
C GLN A 84 1.03 -23.97 -31.19
N ASP A 85 -0.09 -24.67 -31.40
CA ASP A 85 -1.13 -24.23 -32.34
C ASP A 85 -1.81 -22.94 -31.85
N ALA A 86 -2.02 -22.79 -30.53
CA ALA A 86 -2.54 -21.55 -29.93
C ALA A 86 -1.55 -20.39 -30.10
N ILE A 87 -0.27 -20.62 -29.81
CA ILE A 87 0.81 -19.65 -30.06
C ILE A 87 0.84 -19.23 -31.53
N GLY A 88 0.74 -20.18 -32.47
CA GLY A 88 0.74 -19.88 -33.90
C GLY A 88 -0.46 -19.04 -34.37
N LYS A 89 -1.59 -19.09 -33.66
CA LYS A 89 -2.77 -18.27 -33.95
C LYS A 89 -2.69 -16.88 -33.34
N GLU A 90 -2.15 -16.77 -32.13
CA GLU A 90 -2.16 -15.53 -31.34
C GLU A 90 -0.89 -14.69 -31.51
N VAL A 91 0.22 -15.31 -31.90
CA VAL A 91 1.52 -14.65 -32.07
C VAL A 91 1.92 -14.65 -33.54
N ARG A 92 2.03 -13.47 -34.16
CA ARG A 92 2.56 -13.33 -35.52
C ARG A 92 4.07 -13.56 -35.54
N MET A 93 4.48 -14.79 -35.80
CA MET A 93 5.90 -15.17 -35.89
C MET A 93 6.17 -16.06 -37.10
N LYS A 94 7.39 -15.95 -37.67
CA LYS A 94 7.80 -16.68 -38.89
C LYS A 94 7.78 -18.20 -38.70
N GLN A 95 8.06 -18.66 -37.48
CA GLN A 95 8.03 -20.05 -37.09
C GLN A 95 7.69 -20.13 -35.60
N THR A 96 6.74 -20.98 -35.22
CA THR A 96 6.41 -21.25 -33.82
C THR A 96 7.50 -22.13 -33.18
N PRO A 97 8.08 -21.76 -32.03
CA PRO A 97 9.14 -22.53 -31.38
C PRO A 97 8.63 -23.89 -30.90
N ARG A 98 9.52 -24.87 -30.88
CA ARG A 98 9.29 -26.14 -30.19
C ARG A 98 9.39 -25.93 -28.68
N LEU A 99 8.35 -26.30 -27.95
CA LEU A 99 8.32 -26.11 -26.50
C LEU A 99 8.97 -27.28 -25.76
N SER A 100 9.93 -26.98 -24.90
CA SER A 100 10.42 -27.86 -23.83
C SER A 100 9.79 -27.42 -22.52
N PHE A 101 9.51 -28.36 -21.61
CA PHE A 101 8.96 -28.04 -20.30
C PHE A 101 10.00 -28.37 -19.25
N VAL A 102 10.35 -27.36 -18.45
CA VAL A 102 11.42 -27.44 -17.46
C VAL A 102 10.83 -27.12 -16.09
N TRP A 103 11.11 -27.96 -15.11
CA TRP A 103 10.63 -27.71 -13.76
C TRP A 103 11.47 -26.62 -13.07
N ASP A 104 10.81 -25.60 -12.53
CA ASP A 104 11.45 -24.45 -11.91
C ASP A 104 11.84 -24.73 -10.45
N LYS A 105 13.11 -25.07 -10.24
CA LYS A 105 13.67 -25.43 -8.93
C LYS A 105 13.87 -24.23 -8.00
N GLU A 106 13.93 -23.00 -8.52
CA GLU A 106 14.23 -21.81 -7.71
C GLU A 106 13.02 -21.35 -6.89
N LEU A 107 11.82 -21.44 -7.46
CA LEU A 107 10.56 -21.08 -6.80
C LEU A 107 10.11 -22.09 -5.72
N GLN A 108 10.53 -23.36 -5.83
CA GLN A 108 10.21 -24.35 -4.81
C GLN A 108 10.91 -24.11 -3.47
N LYS A 109 12.12 -23.53 -3.45
CA LYS A 109 12.77 -23.19 -2.17
C LYS A 109 11.90 -22.25 -1.34
N ALA A 110 11.18 -21.33 -1.98
CA ALA A 110 10.22 -20.46 -1.30
C ALA A 110 9.01 -21.23 -0.75
N HIS A 111 8.40 -22.10 -1.55
CA HIS A 111 7.23 -22.91 -1.11
C HIS A 111 7.59 -23.97 -0.06
N ARG A 112 8.73 -24.66 -0.18
CA ARG A 112 9.20 -25.65 0.80
C ARG A 112 9.57 -24.99 2.13
N THR A 113 10.11 -23.78 2.10
CA THR A 113 10.33 -22.99 3.32
C THR A 113 8.98 -22.66 3.98
N PHE A 114 7.97 -22.27 3.20
CA PHE A 114 6.63 -21.97 3.72
C PHE A 114 5.92 -23.20 4.31
N ALA A 115 6.04 -24.37 3.67
CA ALA A 115 5.47 -25.62 4.18
C ALA A 115 6.18 -26.13 5.44
N LEU A 116 7.53 -26.06 5.47
CA LEU A 116 8.31 -26.39 6.66
C LEU A 116 8.02 -25.42 7.82
N LEU A 117 7.77 -24.14 7.53
CA LEU A 117 7.37 -23.17 8.55
C LEU A 117 6.00 -23.49 9.16
N GLN A 118 5.03 -24.00 8.38
CA GLN A 118 3.74 -24.46 8.91
C GLN A 118 3.84 -25.77 9.71
N GLU A 119 4.77 -26.66 9.37
CA GLU A 119 5.06 -27.86 10.16
C GLU A 119 5.78 -27.53 11.48
N VAL A 120 6.66 -26.52 11.47
CA VAL A 120 7.29 -25.99 12.68
C VAL A 120 6.26 -25.27 13.57
N ASP A 121 5.31 -24.52 13.00
CA ASP A 121 4.22 -23.87 13.73
C ASP A 121 3.28 -24.88 14.44
N ARG A 122 3.12 -26.09 13.88
CA ARG A 122 2.37 -27.19 14.52
C ARG A 122 3.16 -27.98 15.57
N SER A 123 4.48 -27.84 15.62
CA SER A 123 5.37 -28.66 16.48
C SER A 123 6.11 -27.86 17.55
N LEU A 124 5.92 -26.54 17.61
CA LEU A 124 6.44 -25.71 18.68
C LEU A 124 5.50 -25.72 19.89
N PRO A 125 5.97 -26.10 21.09
CA PRO A 125 5.25 -25.83 22.33
C PRO A 125 5.12 -24.31 22.51
N GLU A 126 3.98 -23.86 23.05
CA GLU A 126 3.73 -22.47 23.47
C GLU A 126 4.69 -22.04 24.61
N SER A 127 5.99 -21.90 24.35
CA SER A 127 6.92 -21.21 25.25
C SER A 127 8.35 -21.17 24.66
N ALA A 128 8.73 -20.05 24.04
CA ALA A 128 10.11 -19.55 23.97
C ALA A 128 10.10 -18.05 23.58
N PRO A 129 11.08 -17.24 24.01
CA PRO A 129 10.84 -16.10 24.89
C PRO A 129 10.58 -14.75 24.18
N HIS A 130 9.51 -14.09 24.59
CA HIS A 130 9.32 -12.63 24.45
C HIS A 130 10.38 -11.88 25.26
N ASN A 131 11.31 -11.20 24.60
CA ASN A 131 12.27 -10.33 25.29
C ASN A 131 11.62 -9.00 25.70
N SER A 132 11.11 -9.01 26.93
CA SER A 132 11.34 -8.04 28.01
C SER A 132 11.33 -6.53 27.70
N TRP A 133 10.17 -5.99 27.34
CA TRP A 133 9.64 -4.82 28.04
C TRP A 133 8.29 -5.20 28.64
N LYS A 134 8.26 -5.39 29.96
CA LYS A 134 7.00 -5.58 30.70
C LYS A 134 6.29 -4.22 30.73
N HIS A 135 5.39 -3.98 29.79
CA HIS A 135 4.37 -2.94 29.93
C HIS A 135 3.50 -3.29 31.15
N PRO A 136 3.29 -2.38 32.10
CA PRO A 136 2.19 -2.52 33.04
C PRO A 136 0.91 -2.50 32.20
N MET A 137 0.19 -3.63 32.15
CA MET A 137 -1.21 -3.61 31.75
C MET A 137 -1.96 -2.76 32.78
N LEU A 138 -2.14 -1.47 32.48
CA LEU A 138 -3.18 -0.68 33.11
C LEU A 138 -4.48 -1.08 32.40
N MET A 139 -5.16 -2.07 32.98
CA MET A 139 -6.60 -2.20 32.78
C MET A 139 -7.26 -0.97 33.38
N ASN A 140 -7.37 0.10 32.59
CA ASN A 140 -8.34 1.15 32.87
C ASN A 140 -9.69 0.64 32.42
N SER A 141 -10.48 0.22 33.40
CA SER A 141 -11.90 -0.06 33.30
C SER A 141 -12.62 1.21 32.81
N VAL A 142 -12.92 1.28 31.53
CA VAL A 142 -14.01 2.12 31.03
C VAL A 142 -15.29 1.35 31.29
N ASN A 143 -16.19 1.96 32.08
CA ASN A 143 -17.55 1.48 32.32
C ASN A 143 -18.34 1.56 31.00
N ASP A 144 -18.13 0.61 30.10
CA ASP A 144 -19.15 0.21 29.15
C ASP A 144 -20.02 -0.82 29.85
N SER A 145 -21.33 -0.61 29.86
CA SER A 145 -22.30 -1.50 30.47
C SER A 145 -22.21 -2.90 29.85
N PHE A 146 -21.44 -3.78 30.50
CA PHE A 146 -21.39 -5.20 30.21
C PHE A 146 -22.77 -5.78 30.51
N PHE A 147 -23.40 -6.41 29.53
CA PHE A 147 -24.54 -7.28 29.80
C PHE A 147 -24.01 -8.51 30.55
N ASP A 148 -24.47 -8.70 31.79
CA ASP A 148 -23.94 -9.70 32.76
C ASP A 148 -24.14 -11.18 32.38
N THR A 149 -24.66 -11.52 31.18
CA THR A 149 -24.70 -12.90 30.69
C THR A 149 -24.65 -12.98 29.15
N PRO A 150 -24.02 -14.02 28.56
CA PRO A 150 -24.09 -14.32 27.13
C PRO A 150 -25.52 -14.34 26.57
N SER A 151 -26.50 -14.74 27.38
CA SER A 151 -27.92 -14.77 27.02
C SER A 151 -28.49 -13.38 26.73
N ALA A 152 -28.09 -12.34 27.47
CA ALA A 152 -28.62 -11.00 27.28
C ALA A 152 -28.07 -10.33 26.00
N PHE A 153 -26.78 -10.52 25.71
CA PHE A 153 -26.19 -10.06 24.44
C PHE A 153 -26.88 -10.72 23.24
N GLN A 154 -27.07 -12.04 23.28
CA GLN A 154 -27.71 -12.76 22.17
C GLN A 154 -29.13 -12.27 21.89
N THR A 155 -29.92 -12.02 22.93
CA THR A 155 -31.28 -11.47 22.78
C THR A 155 -31.25 -10.10 22.13
N ALA A 156 -30.46 -9.17 22.67
CA ALA A 156 -30.37 -7.82 22.14
C ALA A 156 -29.79 -7.76 20.71
N PHE A 157 -28.83 -8.66 20.42
CA PHE A 157 -28.27 -8.81 19.09
C PHE A 157 -29.33 -9.28 18.07
N LYS A 158 -30.15 -10.27 18.44
CA LYS A 158 -31.24 -10.77 17.57
C LYS A 158 -32.31 -9.72 17.31
N GLU A 159 -32.60 -8.86 18.28
CA GLU A 159 -33.53 -7.74 18.10
C GLU A 159 -32.96 -6.71 17.11
N LEU A 160 -31.66 -6.45 17.18
CA LEU A 160 -30.97 -5.52 16.31
C LEU A 160 -30.84 -6.04 14.87
N ASN A 161 -30.69 -7.35 14.70
CA ASN A 161 -30.56 -7.98 13.39
C ASN A 161 -31.47 -9.23 13.26
N PRO A 162 -32.79 -9.05 13.06
CA PRO A 162 -33.75 -10.16 13.07
C PRO A 162 -33.50 -11.25 12.02
N SER A 163 -32.87 -10.89 10.89
CA SER A 163 -32.55 -11.83 9.81
C SER A 163 -31.58 -12.93 10.25
N ILE A 164 -30.82 -12.71 11.34
CA ILE A 164 -29.86 -13.69 11.82
C ILE A 164 -30.48 -14.95 12.41
N ASN A 165 -31.75 -14.90 12.80
CA ASN A 165 -32.44 -16.08 13.31
C ASN A 165 -32.56 -17.18 12.25
N GLU A 166 -32.75 -16.82 10.99
CA GLU A 166 -32.76 -17.79 9.90
C GLU A 166 -31.36 -18.33 9.60
N LEU A 167 -30.35 -17.45 9.64
CA LEU A 167 -28.94 -17.86 9.48
C LEU A 167 -28.53 -18.91 10.52
N LEU A 168 -28.84 -18.66 11.80
CA LEU A 168 -28.48 -19.55 12.90
C LEU A 168 -29.11 -20.94 12.79
N LYS A 169 -30.32 -21.06 12.23
CA LYS A 169 -30.98 -22.37 11.99
C LYS A 169 -30.22 -23.24 10.99
N CYS A 170 -29.47 -22.62 10.08
CA CYS A 170 -28.66 -23.33 9.10
C CYS A 170 -27.28 -23.75 9.63
N LEU A 171 -26.89 -23.31 10.83
CA LEU A 171 -25.60 -23.64 11.45
C LEU A 171 -25.74 -24.83 12.40
N ASN A 172 -24.74 -25.72 12.39
CA ASN A 172 -24.63 -26.77 13.39
C ASN A 172 -24.26 -26.20 14.78
N PRO A 173 -24.36 -26.96 15.88
CA PRO A 173 -24.10 -26.44 17.23
C PRO A 173 -22.73 -25.79 17.42
N ASP A 174 -21.66 -26.39 16.86
CA ASP A 174 -20.30 -25.85 16.96
C ASP A 174 -20.18 -24.53 16.20
N GLN A 175 -20.76 -24.47 15.00
CA GLN A 175 -20.80 -23.26 14.19
C GLN A 175 -21.59 -22.14 14.85
N GLN A 176 -22.70 -22.45 15.53
CA GLN A 176 -23.45 -21.46 16.31
C GLN A 176 -22.61 -20.92 17.48
N GLN A 177 -21.85 -21.80 18.15
CA GLN A 177 -20.94 -21.38 19.22
C GLN A 177 -19.85 -20.45 18.69
N HIS A 178 -19.21 -20.80 17.57
CA HIS A 178 -18.21 -19.94 16.92
C HIS A 178 -18.81 -18.61 16.46
N PHE A 179 -20.01 -18.63 15.88
CA PHE A 179 -20.75 -17.42 15.51
C PHE A 179 -20.89 -16.48 16.71
N TRP A 180 -21.42 -16.97 17.83
CA TRP A 180 -21.64 -16.13 19.01
C TRP A 180 -20.35 -15.64 19.65
N SER A 181 -19.33 -16.50 19.72
CA SER A 181 -18.00 -16.12 20.19
C SER A 181 -17.44 -14.97 19.36
N SER A 182 -17.56 -15.05 18.03
CA SER A 182 -17.10 -14.00 17.12
C SER A 182 -17.95 -12.72 17.19
N ALA A 183 -19.27 -12.82 17.36
CA ALA A 183 -20.17 -11.68 17.48
C ALA A 183 -19.91 -10.86 18.76
N GLN A 184 -19.58 -11.54 19.86
CA GLN A 184 -19.26 -10.94 21.15
C GLN A 184 -17.94 -10.15 21.17
N GLN A 185 -17.08 -10.32 20.17
CA GLN A 185 -15.86 -9.51 20.03
C GLN A 185 -16.15 -8.05 19.66
N VAL A 186 -17.37 -7.77 19.18
CA VAL A 186 -17.80 -6.42 18.81
C VAL A 186 -18.86 -5.95 19.82
N PRO A 187 -18.63 -4.80 20.50
CA PRO A 187 -19.61 -4.22 21.40
C PRO A 187 -20.98 -3.97 20.74
N LEU A 188 -22.07 -4.14 21.49
CA LEU A 188 -23.43 -4.03 20.94
C LEU A 188 -23.75 -2.62 20.39
N ASN A 189 -23.22 -1.57 21.02
CA ASN A 189 -23.32 -0.20 20.51
C ASN A 189 -22.62 -0.04 19.15
N GLU A 190 -21.50 -0.73 18.94
CA GLU A 190 -20.79 -0.74 17.66
C GLU A 190 -21.58 -1.51 16.60
N TRP A 191 -22.20 -2.65 16.95
CA TRP A 191 -23.14 -3.34 16.07
C TRP A 191 -24.30 -2.45 15.61
N LYS A 192 -24.87 -1.64 16.52
CA LYS A 192 -25.94 -0.69 16.17
C LYS A 192 -25.46 0.31 15.12
N ARG A 193 -24.25 0.84 15.28
CA ARG A 193 -23.66 1.78 14.33
C ARG A 193 -23.45 1.13 12.96
N LEU A 194 -22.85 -0.06 12.93
CA LEU A 194 -22.61 -0.80 11.68
C LEU A 194 -23.90 -1.07 10.91
N ILE A 195 -24.95 -1.54 11.59
CA ILE A 195 -26.24 -1.89 10.96
C ILE A 195 -27.00 -0.64 10.49
N ASN A 196 -26.96 0.46 11.26
CA ASN A 196 -27.55 1.73 10.84
C ASN A 196 -26.87 2.25 9.57
N THR A 197 -25.53 2.22 9.52
CA THR A 197 -24.78 2.64 8.32
C THR A 197 -25.12 1.81 7.08
N LEU A 198 -25.44 0.52 7.21
CA LEU A 198 -25.89 -0.30 6.07
C LEU A 198 -27.29 0.07 5.58
N SER A 199 -28.11 0.65 6.45
CA SER A 199 -29.51 1.01 6.18
C SER A 199 -29.66 2.44 5.66
N GLU A 200 -28.69 3.30 5.95
CA GLU A 200 -28.66 4.69 5.50
C GLU A 200 -28.35 4.76 4.00
N THR A 201 -29.22 5.43 3.23
CA THR A 201 -28.88 5.88 1.88
C THR A 201 -27.92 7.05 1.99
N ALA A 202 -26.80 7.01 1.26
CA ALA A 202 -25.86 8.12 1.20
C ALA A 202 -26.63 9.42 0.89
N GLU A 203 -26.55 10.41 1.78
CA GLU A 203 -27.11 11.73 1.51
C GLU A 203 -26.42 12.31 0.26
N GLU A 204 -27.22 12.83 -0.67
CA GLU A 204 -26.66 13.60 -1.79
C GLU A 204 -26.01 14.86 -1.22
N LEU A 205 -24.70 14.98 -1.44
CA LEU A 205 -23.95 16.16 -1.08
C LEU A 205 -24.42 17.34 -1.94
N ASP A 206 -25.08 18.33 -1.33
CA ASP A 206 -25.43 19.59 -1.98
C ASP A 206 -24.16 20.45 -2.11
N GLY A 207 -23.57 20.50 -3.30
CA GLY A 207 -22.30 21.18 -3.56
C GLY A 207 -22.36 22.72 -3.60
N THR A 208 -23.48 23.35 -3.24
CA THR A 208 -23.68 24.81 -3.36
C THR A 208 -22.89 25.67 -2.37
N HIS A 209 -22.22 25.08 -1.36
CA HIS A 209 -21.61 25.81 -0.25
C HIS A 209 -20.10 25.56 -0.05
N TRP A 210 -19.44 24.80 -0.93
CA TRP A 210 -18.02 24.47 -0.77
C TRP A 210 -17.09 25.56 -1.31
N VAL A 211 -15.98 25.75 -0.62
CA VAL A 211 -14.91 26.69 -0.99
C VAL A 211 -13.57 25.94 -1.02
N GLU A 212 -12.62 26.41 -1.82
CA GLU A 212 -11.28 25.84 -1.79
C GLU A 212 -10.53 26.27 -0.52
N PRO A 213 -9.86 25.35 0.17
CA PRO A 213 -8.93 25.71 1.24
C PRO A 213 -7.70 26.39 0.64
N THR A 214 -7.00 27.19 1.45
CA THR A 214 -5.73 27.79 1.02
C THR A 214 -4.58 26.77 1.15
N SER A 215 -3.71 26.70 0.14
CA SER A 215 -2.45 25.96 0.21
C SER A 215 -1.28 26.82 0.71
N LEU A 216 -0.31 26.15 1.34
CA LEU A 216 0.96 26.70 1.76
C LEU A 216 2.08 26.08 0.93
N HIS A 217 2.93 26.96 0.38
CA HIS A 217 4.18 26.60 -0.28
C HIS A 217 5.32 27.46 0.28
N PRO A 218 6.59 26.99 0.30
CA PRO A 218 7.76 27.76 0.74
C PRO A 218 7.79 29.23 0.30
N ASP A 219 7.48 29.52 -0.96
CA ASP A 219 7.53 30.88 -1.53
C ASP A 219 6.43 31.81 -1.00
N THR A 220 5.35 31.23 -0.47
CA THR A 220 4.18 31.97 0.04
C THR A 220 4.19 32.15 1.55
N LEU A 221 5.11 31.49 2.26
CA LEU A 221 5.18 31.52 3.72
C LEU A 221 5.22 32.95 4.27
N ALA A 222 6.07 33.81 3.69
CA ALA A 222 6.18 35.21 4.09
C ALA A 222 4.89 36.00 3.87
N ALA A 223 4.22 35.77 2.74
CA ALA A 223 2.93 36.40 2.44
C ALA A 223 1.82 35.95 3.41
N GLN A 224 1.94 34.75 3.96
CA GLN A 224 1.03 34.21 4.99
C GLN A 224 1.50 34.46 6.43
N GLY A 225 2.46 35.38 6.63
CA GLY A 225 2.91 35.82 7.95
C GLY A 225 3.97 34.93 8.62
N TYR A 226 4.43 33.88 7.95
CA TYR A 226 5.50 33.01 8.44
C TYR A 226 6.86 33.49 7.97
N LYS A 227 7.84 33.55 8.88
CA LYS A 227 9.24 33.85 8.52
C LYS A 227 9.94 32.56 8.07
N PRO A 228 10.33 32.40 6.78
CA PRO A 228 10.80 31.11 6.26
C PRO A 228 11.99 30.53 7.04
N GLN A 229 12.95 31.37 7.43
CA GLN A 229 14.13 30.93 8.18
C GLN A 229 13.78 30.40 9.58
N SER A 230 12.89 31.07 10.33
CA SER A 230 12.49 30.57 11.64
C SER A 230 11.58 29.35 11.53
N THR A 231 10.76 29.26 10.47
CA THR A 231 9.96 28.07 10.18
C THR A 231 10.85 26.87 9.91
N LEU A 232 11.85 27.02 9.05
CA LEU A 232 12.84 25.98 8.78
C LEU A 232 13.56 25.55 10.07
N GLN A 233 14.01 26.52 10.88
CA GLN A 233 14.70 26.22 12.13
C GLN A 233 13.79 25.48 13.13
N ALA A 234 12.51 25.85 13.22
CA ALA A 234 11.56 25.16 14.10
C ALA A 234 11.39 23.68 13.73
N GLY A 235 11.33 23.36 12.43
CA GLY A 235 11.27 21.97 11.98
C GLY A 235 12.56 21.19 12.23
N ILE A 236 13.72 21.82 11.97
CA ILE A 236 15.03 21.24 12.29
C ILE A 236 15.11 20.93 13.79
N ASP A 237 14.69 21.86 14.64
CA ASP A 237 14.68 21.68 16.09
C ASP A 237 13.80 20.49 16.50
N CYS A 238 12.63 20.31 15.89
CA CYS A 238 11.75 19.17 16.15
C CYS A 238 12.43 17.84 15.77
N PHE A 239 13.06 17.76 14.60
CA PHE A 239 13.81 16.58 14.19
C PHE A 239 15.00 16.30 15.13
N SER A 240 15.83 17.30 15.43
CA SER A 240 16.99 17.16 16.33
C SER A 240 16.59 16.78 17.75
N LYS A 241 15.50 17.34 18.28
CA LYS A 241 14.94 16.98 19.60
C LYS A 241 14.22 15.65 19.61
N GLY A 242 13.90 15.09 18.44
CA GLY A 242 13.15 13.85 18.27
C GLY A 242 11.74 13.94 18.81
N SER A 243 11.14 15.13 18.71
CA SER A 243 9.73 15.35 19.05
C SER A 243 8.78 14.88 17.94
N VAL A 244 9.30 14.20 16.92
CA VAL A 244 8.56 13.63 15.80
C VAL A 244 8.84 12.14 15.68
N ALA A 245 7.78 11.36 15.45
CA ALA A 245 7.87 9.95 15.07
C ALA A 245 7.17 9.70 13.74
N PHE A 246 7.50 8.59 13.10
CA PHE A 246 6.96 8.21 11.80
C PHE A 246 5.91 7.12 11.95
N LEU A 247 4.84 7.18 11.17
CA LEU A 247 3.79 6.17 11.18
C LEU A 247 3.40 5.77 9.76
N THR A 248 3.58 4.49 9.45
CA THR A 248 3.15 3.92 8.17
C THR A 248 1.91 3.06 8.34
N VAL A 249 0.87 3.35 7.56
CA VAL A 249 -0.30 2.47 7.45
C VAL A 249 -0.06 1.43 6.36
N ALA A 250 0.02 0.17 6.79
CA ALA A 250 0.44 -0.96 5.96
C ALA A 250 -0.47 -2.20 6.08
N GLY A 251 -1.73 -2.04 6.51
CA GLY A 251 -2.72 -3.12 6.59
C GLY A 251 -3.21 -3.68 5.25
N GLY A 252 -2.75 -3.15 4.12
CA GLY A 252 -3.16 -3.57 2.78
C GLY A 252 -2.30 -4.71 2.21
N LEU A 253 -2.95 -5.66 1.54
CA LEU A 253 -2.28 -6.67 0.71
C LEU A 253 -1.91 -6.12 -0.67
N GLY A 254 -0.84 -6.66 -1.26
CA GLY A 254 -0.40 -6.37 -2.63
C GLY A 254 -1.17 -7.11 -3.73
N SER A 255 -2.29 -7.76 -3.42
CA SER A 255 -2.97 -8.67 -4.34
C SER A 255 -3.49 -7.99 -5.62
N ARG A 256 -3.90 -6.71 -5.55
CA ARG A 256 -4.26 -5.90 -6.73
C ARG A 256 -3.10 -5.66 -7.70
N LEU A 257 -1.87 -5.85 -7.23
CA LEU A 257 -0.62 -5.72 -8.00
C LEU A 257 -0.10 -7.09 -8.49
N GLY A 258 -0.85 -8.18 -8.25
CA GLY A 258 -0.38 -9.54 -8.50
C GLY A 258 0.68 -10.02 -7.50
N PHE A 259 0.87 -9.32 -6.37
CA PHE A 259 1.81 -9.68 -5.31
C PHE A 259 1.09 -10.41 -4.16
N ASN A 260 1.56 -11.60 -3.82
CA ASN A 260 1.00 -12.39 -2.71
C ASN A 260 1.71 -12.04 -1.39
N GLY A 261 1.15 -11.09 -0.65
CA GLY A 261 1.65 -10.70 0.67
C GLY A 261 1.38 -9.24 1.03
N PRO A 262 1.95 -8.75 2.15
CA PRO A 262 1.88 -7.34 2.54
C PRO A 262 2.39 -6.42 1.44
N LYS A 263 1.67 -5.32 1.20
CA LYS A 263 2.03 -4.35 0.15
C LYS A 263 3.42 -3.74 0.37
N GLY A 264 3.84 -3.54 1.61
CA GLY A 264 5.17 -3.02 1.94
C GLY A 264 6.34 -3.90 1.47
N LEU A 265 6.08 -5.15 1.07
CA LEU A 265 7.08 -6.08 0.52
C LEU A 265 7.12 -6.08 -1.03
N VAL A 266 6.32 -5.26 -1.70
CA VAL A 266 6.33 -5.15 -3.16
C VAL A 266 7.66 -4.51 -3.61
N PRO A 267 8.44 -5.17 -4.50
CA PRO A 267 9.71 -4.66 -5.02
C PRO A 267 9.48 -3.48 -5.96
N VAL A 268 9.74 -2.26 -5.48
CA VAL A 268 9.30 -1.03 -6.14
C VAL A 268 10.38 -0.30 -6.92
N THR A 269 11.66 -0.48 -6.57
CA THR A 269 12.74 0.25 -7.24
C THR A 269 13.15 -0.41 -8.57
N PRO A 270 13.57 0.38 -9.58
CA PRO A 270 13.71 -0.11 -10.95
C PRO A 270 14.95 -1.00 -11.20
N LEU A 271 16.02 -0.87 -10.42
CA LEU A 271 17.25 -1.66 -10.62
C LEU A 271 17.46 -2.68 -9.51
N GLN A 272 17.39 -2.26 -8.25
CA GLN A 272 17.67 -3.11 -7.10
C GLN A 272 16.43 -3.88 -6.63
N HIS A 273 15.24 -3.53 -7.15
CA HIS A 273 13.98 -4.17 -6.77
C HIS A 273 13.75 -4.16 -5.26
N LYS A 274 14.14 -3.07 -4.59
CA LYS A 274 13.97 -2.93 -3.15
C LYS A 274 12.48 -2.86 -2.80
N PRO A 275 12.04 -3.56 -1.75
CA PRO A 275 10.67 -3.43 -1.27
C PRO A 275 10.41 -2.05 -0.68
N LEU A 276 9.16 -1.61 -0.70
CA LEU A 276 8.72 -0.33 -0.11
C LEU A 276 9.25 -0.12 1.32
N TYR A 277 9.16 -1.14 2.19
CA TYR A 277 9.71 -1.04 3.55
C TYR A 277 11.21 -0.75 3.61
N GLN A 278 12.00 -1.32 2.69
CA GLN A 278 13.43 -1.02 2.64
C GLN A 278 13.68 0.42 2.19
N VAL A 279 12.92 0.92 1.21
CA VAL A 279 13.01 2.32 0.77
C VAL A 279 12.72 3.28 1.93
N PHE A 280 11.66 3.04 2.70
CA PHE A 280 11.33 3.87 3.87
C PHE A 280 12.38 3.77 4.97
N ALA A 281 12.89 2.57 5.26
CA ALA A 281 13.95 2.38 6.24
C ALA A 281 15.25 3.11 5.85
N GLU A 282 15.61 3.10 4.56
CA GLU A 282 16.77 3.84 4.05
C GLU A 282 16.57 5.35 4.14
N LYS A 283 15.36 5.88 3.88
CA LYS A 283 15.03 7.29 4.12
C LYS A 283 15.15 7.67 5.60
N LEU A 284 14.64 6.83 6.51
CA LEU A 284 14.78 7.04 7.96
C LEU A 284 16.24 6.97 8.43
N LYS A 285 17.06 6.10 7.82
CA LYS A 285 18.51 6.06 8.08
C LYS A 285 19.21 7.32 7.58
N ALA A 286 18.84 7.85 6.41
CA ALA A 286 19.36 9.12 5.91
C ALA A 286 19.01 10.27 6.86
N LEU A 287 17.76 10.32 7.32
CA LEU A 287 17.30 11.28 8.33
C LEU A 287 18.09 11.13 9.63
N GLN A 288 18.32 9.89 10.09
CA GLN A 288 19.11 9.61 11.27
C GLN A 288 20.55 10.11 11.16
N ARG A 289 21.17 10.01 9.98
CA ARG A 289 22.50 10.59 9.73
C ARG A 289 22.47 12.11 9.81
N ARG A 290 21.45 12.75 9.20
CA ARG A 290 21.32 14.22 9.17
C ARG A 290 21.15 14.82 10.56
N TYR A 291 20.28 14.24 11.37
CA TYR A 291 19.96 14.76 12.71
C TYR A 291 20.70 14.03 13.84
N GLN A 292 21.63 13.12 13.49
CA GLN A 292 22.48 12.35 14.39
C GLN A 292 21.71 11.59 15.48
N ARG A 293 20.51 11.11 15.15
CA ARG A 293 19.66 10.34 16.06
C ARG A 293 18.68 9.42 15.33
N PRO A 294 18.35 8.26 15.88
CA PRO A 294 17.29 7.41 15.35
C PRO A 294 15.90 8.02 15.62
N PHE A 295 14.92 7.57 14.84
CA PHE A 295 13.52 7.99 14.93
C PHE A 295 12.62 6.79 15.16
N HIS A 296 11.62 6.94 16.03
CA HIS A 296 10.63 5.89 16.25
C HIS A 296 9.73 5.74 15.02
N TRP A 297 9.58 4.51 14.54
CA TRP A 297 8.77 4.14 13.39
C TRP A 297 7.68 3.15 13.79
N PHE A 298 6.44 3.62 13.72
CA PHE A 298 5.24 2.87 14.01
C PHE A 298 4.67 2.31 12.71
N ILE A 299 4.37 1.02 12.68
CA ILE A 299 3.88 0.33 11.49
C ILE A 299 2.54 -0.33 11.85
N MET A 300 1.46 0.24 11.30
CA MET A 300 0.12 -0.29 11.48
C MET A 300 -0.14 -1.40 10.47
N THR A 301 -0.33 -2.61 10.96
CA THR A 301 -0.60 -3.82 10.17
C THR A 301 -2.07 -4.25 10.31
N SER A 302 -2.49 -5.22 9.51
CA SER A 302 -3.75 -5.97 9.69
C SER A 302 -3.45 -7.39 10.14
N GLU A 303 -4.47 -8.14 10.54
CA GLU A 303 -4.33 -9.57 10.88
C GLU A 303 -3.62 -10.37 9.78
N GLU A 304 -3.91 -10.07 8.51
CA GLU A 304 -3.34 -10.78 7.35
C GLU A 304 -1.92 -10.35 7.00
N THR A 305 -1.46 -9.19 7.48
CA THR A 305 -0.18 -8.59 7.09
C THR A 305 0.85 -8.57 8.20
N ASP A 306 0.44 -8.72 9.46
CA ASP A 306 1.26 -8.51 10.64
C ASP A 306 2.46 -9.47 10.73
N THR A 307 2.20 -10.78 10.84
CA THR A 307 3.24 -11.80 11.00
C THR A 307 4.28 -11.75 9.88
N ALA A 308 3.82 -11.67 8.62
CA ALA A 308 4.70 -11.61 7.46
C ALA A 308 5.57 -10.34 7.46
N THR A 309 5.01 -9.20 7.91
CA THR A 309 5.75 -7.95 8.04
C THR A 309 6.83 -8.08 9.11
N GLN A 310 6.48 -8.52 10.32
CA GLN A 310 7.43 -8.66 11.43
C GLN A 310 8.59 -9.61 11.10
N ILE A 311 8.30 -10.76 10.47
CA ILE A 311 9.32 -11.71 10.00
C ILE A 311 10.27 -11.05 8.99
N ALA A 312 9.73 -10.30 8.04
CA ALA A 312 10.55 -9.63 7.04
C ALA A 312 11.52 -8.62 7.68
N PHE A 313 11.04 -7.81 8.62
CA PHE A 313 11.88 -6.86 9.35
C PHE A 313 12.95 -7.54 10.20
N ALA A 314 12.60 -8.59 10.94
CA ALA A 314 13.55 -9.35 11.76
C ALA A 314 14.64 -10.02 10.89
N LYS A 315 14.27 -10.55 9.72
CA LYS A 315 15.20 -11.22 8.81
C LYS A 315 16.15 -10.25 8.10
N GLN A 316 15.63 -9.09 7.68
CA GLN A 316 16.36 -8.18 6.81
C GLN A 316 17.12 -7.08 7.56
N ALA A 317 16.79 -6.84 8.83
CA ALA A 317 17.41 -5.81 9.67
C ALA A 317 17.47 -4.43 8.99
N TRP A 318 16.38 -4.05 8.31
CA TRP A 318 16.31 -2.79 7.54
C TRP A 318 16.45 -1.55 8.41
N TYR A 319 16.02 -1.60 9.67
CA TYR A 319 16.13 -0.52 10.64
C TYR A 319 16.39 -1.12 12.04
N ASP A 320 16.85 -0.30 12.98
CA ASP A 320 17.12 -0.76 14.35
C ASP A 320 15.80 -1.21 15.01
N PRO A 321 15.66 -2.49 15.41
CA PRO A 321 14.44 -3.02 16.00
C PRO A 321 13.97 -2.28 17.26
N HIS A 322 14.87 -1.62 18.00
CA HIS A 322 14.50 -0.83 19.18
C HIS A 322 13.58 0.35 18.83
N TYR A 323 13.68 0.85 17.61
CA TYR A 323 12.92 1.99 17.12
C TYR A 323 11.74 1.59 16.24
N ILE A 324 11.41 0.30 16.11
CA ILE A 324 10.30 -0.19 15.28
C ILE A 324 9.18 -0.71 16.18
N HIS A 325 7.95 -0.24 15.92
CA HIS A 325 6.78 -0.48 16.75
C HIS A 325 5.65 -1.02 15.86
N PHE A 326 5.37 -2.32 15.95
CA PHE A 326 4.28 -2.94 15.20
C PHE A 326 3.00 -2.97 16.03
N PHE A 327 1.87 -2.65 15.40
CA PHE A 327 0.55 -2.79 16.01
C PHE A 327 -0.50 -3.07 14.96
N LYS A 328 -1.51 -3.87 15.34
CA LYS A 328 -2.60 -4.24 14.45
C LYS A 328 -3.73 -3.22 14.54
N GLN A 329 -4.28 -2.85 13.39
CA GLN A 329 -5.56 -2.16 13.33
C GLN A 329 -6.70 -3.10 13.73
N GLY A 330 -7.83 -2.51 14.14
CA GLY A 330 -9.06 -3.26 14.38
C GLY A 330 -9.64 -3.87 13.10
N SER A 331 -10.53 -4.85 13.28
CA SER A 331 -11.32 -5.44 12.22
C SER A 331 -12.79 -5.31 12.55
N ILE A 332 -13.63 -5.30 11.51
CA ILE A 332 -15.08 -5.20 11.64
C ILE A 332 -15.76 -6.25 10.76
N PRO A 333 -16.99 -6.67 11.12
CA PRO A 333 -17.77 -7.63 10.35
C PRO A 333 -17.95 -7.19 8.89
N ALA A 334 -17.87 -8.16 7.98
CA ALA A 334 -18.29 -7.98 6.60
C ALA A 334 -19.74 -8.44 6.43
N PHE A 335 -20.46 -7.80 5.51
CA PHE A 335 -21.88 -8.03 5.30
C PHE A 335 -22.19 -8.42 3.85
N LEU A 336 -23.26 -9.18 3.66
CA LEU A 336 -23.85 -9.47 2.36
C LEU A 336 -24.83 -8.36 1.97
N ASN A 337 -25.27 -8.37 0.71
CA ASN A 337 -26.20 -7.36 0.18
C ASN A 337 -27.58 -7.36 0.86
N ASP A 338 -27.94 -8.44 1.54
CA ASP A 338 -29.17 -8.57 2.32
C ASP A 338 -28.99 -8.16 3.80
N GLY A 339 -27.80 -7.64 4.17
CA GLY A 339 -27.47 -7.20 5.52
C GLY A 339 -27.03 -8.33 6.47
N GLN A 340 -26.97 -9.59 6.02
CA GLN A 340 -26.45 -10.69 6.83
C GLN A 340 -24.93 -10.61 6.98
N CYS A 341 -24.39 -11.15 8.08
CA CYS A 341 -22.94 -11.27 8.26
C CYS A 341 -22.38 -12.31 7.28
N ALA A 342 -21.28 -11.99 6.63
CA ALA A 342 -20.50 -12.98 5.89
C ALA A 342 -19.86 -13.97 6.88
N LEU A 343 -19.91 -15.27 6.58
CA LEU A 343 -19.38 -16.32 7.44
C LEU A 343 -18.18 -17.06 6.82
N LYS A 344 -17.37 -17.65 7.69
CA LYS A 344 -16.37 -18.67 7.38
C LYS A 344 -16.98 -20.08 7.58
N ALA A 345 -16.33 -21.11 7.02
CA ALA A 345 -16.82 -22.49 7.07
C ALA A 345 -16.98 -23.07 8.48
N ASP A 346 -16.19 -22.57 9.43
CA ASP A 346 -16.26 -22.93 10.84
C ASP A 346 -17.39 -22.22 11.60
N GLY A 347 -18.16 -21.34 10.96
CA GLY A 347 -19.24 -20.56 11.59
C GLY A 347 -18.81 -19.21 12.16
N ASN A 348 -17.51 -18.88 12.15
CA ASN A 348 -17.05 -17.55 12.55
C ASN A 348 -17.51 -16.47 11.56
N ILE A 349 -17.80 -15.28 12.07
CA ILE A 349 -18.01 -14.10 11.23
C ILE A 349 -16.73 -13.76 10.46
N CYS A 350 -16.88 -13.37 9.20
CA CYS A 350 -15.81 -12.83 8.39
C CYS A 350 -15.53 -11.38 8.81
N PHE A 351 -14.35 -11.13 9.35
CA PHE A 351 -13.87 -9.81 9.71
C PHE A 351 -12.92 -9.27 8.65
N LEU A 352 -13.03 -7.98 8.35
CA LEU A 352 -12.13 -7.26 7.45
C LEU A 352 -11.51 -6.05 8.18
N PRO A 353 -10.32 -5.59 7.77
CA PRO A 353 -9.68 -4.43 8.39
C PRO A 353 -10.57 -3.18 8.32
N ASN A 354 -10.71 -2.47 9.44
CA ASN A 354 -11.66 -1.36 9.63
C ASN A 354 -11.28 -0.02 8.96
N GLY A 355 -10.36 -0.03 7.99
CA GLY A 355 -9.88 1.18 7.30
C GLY A 355 -8.78 1.92 8.07
N HIS A 356 -8.23 2.95 7.45
CA HIS A 356 -7.10 3.70 8.03
C HIS A 356 -7.53 4.68 9.14
N GLY A 357 -8.82 5.04 9.23
CA GLY A 357 -9.37 5.79 10.36
C GLY A 357 -9.39 5.00 11.67
N GLY A 358 -9.32 3.66 11.60
CA GLY A 358 -9.16 2.79 12.78
C GLY A 358 -7.83 2.99 13.52
N LEU A 359 -6.90 3.77 12.95
CA LEU A 359 -5.62 4.14 13.52
C LEU A 359 -5.71 4.66 14.95
N PHE A 360 -6.61 5.62 15.19
CA PHE A 360 -6.61 6.37 16.46
C PHE A 360 -6.90 5.45 17.66
N LYS A 361 -7.94 4.62 17.55
CA LYS A 361 -8.26 3.59 18.54
C LYS A 361 -7.16 2.53 18.66
N ALA A 362 -6.55 2.13 17.55
CA ALA A 362 -5.48 1.14 17.55
C ALA A 362 -4.22 1.63 18.30
N LEU A 363 -3.85 2.91 18.13
CA LEU A 363 -2.76 3.54 18.89
C LEU A 363 -3.05 3.60 20.39
N GLU A 364 -4.28 3.95 20.77
CA GLU A 364 -4.71 3.98 22.17
C GLU A 364 -4.69 2.59 22.81
N HIS A 365 -5.29 1.59 22.15
CA HIS A 365 -5.29 0.20 22.63
C HIS A 365 -3.88 -0.40 22.74
N ALA A 366 -2.97 -0.01 21.84
CA ALA A 366 -1.57 -0.43 21.89
C ALA A 366 -0.76 0.29 22.98
N GLY A 367 -1.35 1.26 23.69
CA GLY A 367 -0.68 2.04 24.74
C GLY A 367 0.31 3.07 24.21
N TYR A 368 0.29 3.39 22.92
CA TYR A 368 1.29 4.29 22.32
C TYR A 368 1.07 5.76 22.63
N ILE A 369 -0.13 6.15 23.07
CA ILE A 369 -0.38 7.52 23.56
C ILE A 369 0.54 7.84 24.74
N GLU A 370 0.70 6.92 25.68
CA GLU A 370 1.59 7.11 26.83
C GLU A 370 3.07 6.97 26.44
N LEU A 371 3.39 6.09 25.49
CA LEU A 371 4.74 5.99 24.95
C LEU A 371 5.18 7.32 24.30
N PHE A 372 4.33 7.94 23.48
CA PHE A 372 4.62 9.24 22.85
C PHE A 372 4.98 10.29 23.90
N LYS A 373 4.18 10.40 24.96
CA LYS A 373 4.46 11.32 26.09
C LYS A 373 5.79 11.03 26.75
N SER A 374 6.08 9.76 27.05
CA SER A 374 7.33 9.36 27.72
C SER A 374 8.58 9.64 26.88
N LEU A 375 8.45 9.60 25.56
CA LEU A 375 9.52 9.87 24.59
C LEU A 375 9.62 11.35 24.18
N GLY A 376 8.69 12.20 24.64
CA GLY A 376 8.61 13.60 24.22
C GLY A 376 8.23 13.81 22.75
N ILE A 377 7.55 12.83 22.15
CA ILE A 377 7.00 12.92 20.79
C ILE A 377 5.72 13.77 20.86
N THR A 378 5.67 14.84 20.05
CA THR A 378 4.53 15.76 19.97
C THR A 378 3.82 15.67 18.62
N SER A 379 4.50 15.19 17.57
CA SER A 379 3.95 15.08 16.22
C SER A 379 4.23 13.71 15.60
N ILE A 380 3.23 13.18 14.89
CA ILE A 380 3.34 11.95 14.10
C ILE A 380 3.35 12.32 12.62
N TYR A 381 4.43 11.96 11.93
CA TYR A 381 4.56 12.01 10.48
C TYR A 381 3.95 10.75 9.88
N TYR A 382 2.69 10.86 9.50
CA TYR A 382 1.86 9.78 8.98
C TYR A 382 2.01 9.64 7.45
N PHE A 383 2.05 8.40 6.95
CA PHE A 383 1.93 8.12 5.53
C PHE A 383 1.37 6.73 5.19
N GLN A 384 0.80 6.59 3.99
CA GLN A 384 0.43 5.29 3.44
C GLN A 384 1.63 4.56 2.82
N VAL A 385 1.66 3.24 2.95
CA VAL A 385 2.78 2.39 2.52
C VAL A 385 3.06 2.41 1.01
N ASP A 386 2.17 2.93 0.17
CA ASP A 386 2.16 2.68 -1.27
C ASP A 386 2.93 3.70 -2.12
N ASN A 387 3.49 4.75 -1.53
CA ASN A 387 4.20 5.80 -2.24
C ASN A 387 5.70 5.85 -1.87
N PRO A 388 6.61 5.33 -2.72
CA PRO A 388 8.05 5.38 -2.45
C PRO A 388 8.65 6.78 -2.61
N LEU A 389 7.98 7.70 -3.31
CA LEU A 389 8.51 9.05 -3.56
C LEU A 389 8.42 9.98 -2.35
N ILE A 390 7.61 9.62 -1.34
CA ILE A 390 7.38 10.43 -0.14
C ILE A 390 8.67 11.07 0.40
N HIS A 391 8.63 12.39 0.62
CA HIS A 391 9.74 13.09 1.24
C HIS A 391 9.52 13.17 2.76
N LEU A 392 10.37 12.47 3.53
CA LEU A 392 10.28 12.40 4.99
C LEU A 392 11.10 13.51 5.70
N ASP A 393 12.12 14.07 5.03
CA ASP A 393 12.99 15.14 5.56
C ASP A 393 12.47 16.53 5.17
N ASP A 394 11.26 16.89 5.65
CA ASP A 394 10.63 18.17 5.32
C ASP A 394 10.49 19.09 6.56
N PRO A 395 11.57 19.79 6.95
CA PRO A 395 11.55 20.69 8.10
C PRO A 395 10.69 21.94 7.89
N LEU A 396 10.43 22.37 6.64
CA LEU A 396 9.51 23.49 6.40
C LEU A 396 8.07 23.09 6.67
N PHE A 397 7.65 21.91 6.21
CA PHE A 397 6.33 21.37 6.52
C PHE A 397 6.15 21.16 8.03
N LEU A 398 7.12 20.51 8.69
CA LEU A 398 7.09 20.28 10.14
C LEU A 398 7.10 21.58 10.94
N GLY A 399 7.98 22.52 10.59
CA GLY A 399 8.05 23.81 11.26
C GLY A 399 6.78 24.63 11.09
N THR A 400 6.14 24.59 9.91
CA THR A 400 4.87 25.26 9.66
C THR A 400 3.75 24.65 10.49
N HIS A 401 3.66 23.32 10.57
CA HIS A 401 2.73 22.60 11.43
C HIS A 401 2.89 23.03 12.90
N CYS A 402 4.12 23.08 13.42
CA CYS A 402 4.40 23.48 14.79
C CYS A 402 4.07 24.95 15.07
N LEU A 403 4.55 25.87 14.23
CA LEU A 403 4.39 27.31 14.46
C LEU A 403 2.94 27.80 14.29
N SER A 404 2.18 27.15 13.39
CA SER A 404 0.74 27.41 13.22
C SER A 404 -0.11 26.85 14.37
N GLN A 405 0.47 25.95 15.18
CA GLN A 405 -0.24 25.14 16.16
C GLN A 405 -1.37 24.33 15.50
N SER A 406 -1.11 23.83 14.30
CA SER A 406 -2.03 22.95 13.58
C SER A 406 -2.10 21.60 14.28
N SER A 407 -3.30 21.06 14.45
CA SER A 407 -3.48 19.71 14.98
C SER A 407 -3.36 18.64 13.90
N PHE A 408 -3.57 19.02 12.64
CA PHE A 408 -3.55 18.15 11.46
C PHE A 408 -3.12 18.95 10.22
N SER A 409 -1.95 18.67 9.67
CA SER A 409 -1.51 19.24 8.40
C SER A 409 -1.37 18.13 7.36
N THR A 410 -1.71 18.41 6.11
CA THR A 410 -1.69 17.39 5.04
C THR A 410 -0.96 17.88 3.82
N LYS A 411 -0.15 17.00 3.21
CA LYS A 411 0.43 17.28 1.89
C LYS A 411 -0.64 17.07 0.82
N VAL A 412 -0.69 17.98 -0.15
CA VAL A 412 -1.62 17.94 -1.28
C VAL A 412 -0.87 18.06 -2.59
N VAL A 413 -1.40 17.43 -3.63
CA VAL A 413 -0.95 17.62 -5.00
C VAL A 413 -2.03 18.34 -5.79
N VAL A 414 -1.60 19.19 -6.73
CA VAL A 414 -2.53 19.84 -7.64
C VAL A 414 -3.03 18.82 -8.68
N LYS A 415 -4.35 18.68 -8.73
CA LYS A 415 -5.09 17.96 -9.78
C LYS A 415 -5.18 18.86 -11.01
N THR A 416 -4.81 18.33 -12.17
CA THR A 416 -4.85 19.03 -13.46
C THR A 416 -5.79 18.38 -14.46
N ASP A 417 -6.14 17.11 -14.26
CA ASP A 417 -7.09 16.34 -15.05
C ASP A 417 -8.40 16.17 -14.27
N PRO A 418 -9.55 16.70 -14.73
CA PRO A 418 -10.86 16.50 -14.08
C PRO A 418 -11.19 15.03 -13.79
N GLN A 419 -10.70 14.10 -14.62
CA GLN A 419 -10.96 12.66 -14.49
C GLN A 419 -10.02 11.95 -13.51
N GLU A 420 -9.06 12.66 -12.90
CA GLU A 420 -8.20 12.09 -11.87
C GLU A 420 -9.03 11.65 -10.66
N ARG A 421 -8.88 10.36 -10.30
CA ARG A 421 -9.56 9.70 -9.19
C ARG A 421 -8.77 9.89 -7.89
N VAL A 422 -8.86 11.09 -7.35
CA VAL A 422 -8.24 11.47 -6.07
C VAL A 422 -9.27 12.16 -5.20
N GLY A 423 -9.26 11.86 -3.90
CA GLY A 423 -10.07 12.59 -2.92
C GLY A 423 -9.64 14.06 -2.86
N LEU A 424 -10.61 14.97 -2.84
CA LEU A 424 -10.39 16.41 -2.87
C LEU A 424 -10.64 17.01 -1.49
N LEU A 425 -9.76 17.92 -1.08
CA LEU A 425 -9.94 18.71 0.13
C LEU A 425 -10.73 19.97 -0.18
N VAL A 426 -11.83 20.14 0.53
CA VAL A 426 -12.75 21.28 0.38
C VAL A 426 -13.06 21.87 1.75
N GLN A 427 -13.33 23.16 1.77
CA GLN A 427 -13.82 23.87 2.92
C GLN A 427 -15.36 23.89 2.85
N ASP A 428 -16.01 23.21 3.80
CA ASP A 428 -17.44 23.23 4.01
C ASP A 428 -17.74 24.12 5.23
N ALA A 429 -18.31 25.31 4.97
CA ALA A 429 -18.42 26.37 5.96
C ALA A 429 -17.06 26.63 6.65
N ASP A 430 -16.96 26.41 7.96
CA ASP A 430 -15.73 26.60 8.74
C ASP A 430 -14.93 25.30 8.94
N GLN A 431 -15.32 24.20 8.29
CA GLN A 431 -14.70 22.89 8.45
C GLN A 431 -13.97 22.42 7.19
N LEU A 432 -12.74 21.95 7.34
CA LEU A 432 -12.05 21.24 6.27
C LEU A 432 -12.59 19.81 6.17
N ARG A 433 -12.92 19.37 4.95
CA ARG A 433 -13.40 18.02 4.65
C ARG A 433 -12.62 17.44 3.50
N LEU A 434 -12.51 16.11 3.48
CA LEU A 434 -12.12 15.37 2.30
C LEU A 434 -13.35 14.71 1.71
N ILE A 435 -13.57 14.93 0.41
CA ILE A 435 -14.61 14.27 -0.35
C ILE A 435 -13.94 13.30 -1.32
N GLU A 436 -14.32 12.03 -1.24
CA GLU A 436 -13.80 11.01 -2.14
C GLU A 436 -14.29 11.23 -3.58
N TYR A 437 -13.47 10.83 -4.56
CA TYR A 437 -13.73 11.12 -5.97
C TYR A 437 -15.06 10.55 -6.50
N ASN A 438 -15.55 9.46 -5.90
CA ASN A 438 -16.81 8.81 -6.26
C ASN A 438 -18.04 9.45 -5.60
N GLN A 439 -17.83 10.32 -4.62
CA GLN A 439 -18.85 11.11 -3.95
C GLN A 439 -18.85 12.57 -4.42
N PHE A 440 -17.78 13.00 -5.12
CA PHE A 440 -17.65 14.36 -5.61
C PHE A 440 -18.57 14.63 -6.81
N PRO A 441 -19.38 15.71 -6.82
CA PRO A 441 -20.28 16.03 -7.93
C PRO A 441 -19.52 16.25 -9.24
N GLU A 442 -19.95 15.57 -10.31
CA GLU A 442 -19.26 15.63 -11.62
C GLU A 442 -19.23 17.06 -12.17
N ALA A 443 -20.32 17.82 -12.02
CA ALA A 443 -20.40 19.22 -12.45
C ALA A 443 -19.30 20.09 -11.80
N LEU A 444 -19.04 19.91 -10.50
CA LEU A 444 -18.01 20.65 -9.78
C LEU A 444 -16.59 20.20 -10.17
N SER A 445 -16.41 18.92 -10.50
CA SER A 445 -15.10 18.36 -10.85
C SER A 445 -14.48 18.97 -12.12
N GLN A 446 -15.31 19.57 -12.98
CA GLN A 446 -14.93 20.20 -14.24
C GLN A 446 -14.85 21.73 -14.14
N GLU A 447 -15.21 22.32 -13.00
CA GLU A 447 -15.16 23.77 -12.83
C GLU A 447 -13.73 24.28 -12.93
N VAL A 448 -13.56 25.38 -13.67
CA VAL A 448 -12.28 26.07 -13.83
C VAL A 448 -12.38 27.50 -13.34
N THR A 449 -11.28 27.98 -12.79
CA THR A 449 -11.07 29.39 -12.45
C THR A 449 -10.88 30.24 -13.72
N ALA A 450 -10.86 31.57 -13.57
CA ALA A 450 -10.63 32.49 -14.69
C ALA A 450 -9.28 32.28 -15.41
N THR A 451 -8.30 31.65 -14.75
CA THR A 451 -6.99 31.33 -15.33
C THR A 451 -6.96 29.97 -16.06
N GLY A 452 -8.09 29.25 -16.09
CA GLY A 452 -8.20 27.93 -16.70
C GLY A 452 -7.74 26.76 -15.80
N ALA A 453 -7.24 27.04 -14.60
CA ALA A 453 -6.93 26.00 -13.62
C ALA A 453 -8.22 25.44 -13.01
N LEU A 454 -8.25 24.13 -12.69
CA LEU A 454 -9.39 23.55 -11.97
C LEU A 454 -9.64 24.30 -10.66
N ARG A 455 -10.92 24.50 -10.36
CA ARG A 455 -11.37 25.14 -9.14
C ARG A 455 -11.08 24.21 -7.96
N TYR A 456 -11.66 23.01 -7.97
CA TYR A 456 -11.45 21.98 -6.95
C TYR A 456 -10.25 21.10 -7.30
N ARG A 457 -9.09 21.39 -6.70
CA ARG A 457 -7.82 20.85 -7.21
C ARG A 457 -6.85 20.27 -6.18
N PHE A 458 -7.12 20.41 -4.88
CA PHE A 458 -6.21 19.91 -3.86
C PHE A 458 -6.46 18.43 -3.57
N GLY A 459 -5.71 17.58 -4.29
CA GLY A 459 -5.76 16.13 -4.16
C GLY A 459 -5.01 15.64 -2.94
N ASN A 460 -5.65 14.77 -2.16
CA ASN A 460 -5.05 14.15 -0.99
C ASN A 460 -3.95 13.16 -1.36
N THR A 461 -2.79 13.30 -0.70
CA THR A 461 -1.64 12.40 -0.88
C THR A 461 -1.58 11.27 0.15
N GLY A 462 -2.37 11.34 1.23
CA GLY A 462 -2.28 10.42 2.36
C GLY A 462 -1.02 10.60 3.20
N ILE A 463 -0.41 11.79 3.17
CA ILE A 463 0.77 12.17 3.96
C ILE A 463 0.38 13.32 4.90
N HIS A 464 0.53 13.10 6.21
CA HIS A 464 0.01 14.02 7.21
C HIS A 464 1.00 14.24 8.36
N LEU A 465 0.91 15.40 9.00
CA LEU A 465 1.45 15.66 10.33
C LEU A 465 0.28 15.79 11.30
N ILE A 466 0.29 14.99 12.35
CA ILE A 466 -0.80 14.93 13.33
C ILE A 466 -0.20 15.07 14.73
N THR A 467 -0.72 16.01 15.51
CA THR A 467 -0.28 16.16 16.91
C THR A 467 -0.73 14.97 17.75
N THR A 468 0.10 14.55 18.72
CA THR A 468 -0.22 13.41 19.58
C THR A 468 -1.45 13.66 20.46
N GLU A 469 -1.66 14.92 20.86
CA GLU A 469 -2.84 15.37 21.60
C GLU A 469 -4.10 15.23 20.75
N PHE A 470 -4.02 15.54 19.46
CA PHE A 470 -5.14 15.36 18.54
C PHE A 470 -5.41 13.90 18.25
N ILE A 471 -4.38 13.05 18.14
CA ILE A 471 -4.55 11.59 18.04
C ILE A 471 -5.32 11.08 19.27
N GLN A 472 -4.95 11.50 20.48
CA GLN A 472 -5.65 11.11 21.70
C GLN A 472 -7.11 11.58 21.69
N LYS A 473 -7.38 12.84 21.26
CA LYS A 473 -8.75 13.34 21.07
C LYS A 473 -9.54 12.49 20.08
N CYS A 474 -8.93 12.15 18.95
CA CYS A 474 -9.56 11.39 17.87
C CYS A 474 -9.85 9.94 18.23
N ALA A 475 -9.08 9.32 19.12
CA ALA A 475 -9.33 7.97 19.62
C ALA A 475 -10.69 7.86 20.33
N GLN A 476 -11.15 8.96 20.93
CA GLN A 476 -12.43 9.06 21.64
C GLN A 476 -13.61 9.36 20.70
N LEU A 477 -13.37 9.60 19.41
CA LEU A 477 -14.42 9.93 18.45
C LEU A 477 -15.08 8.68 17.87
N ALA A 478 -16.39 8.78 17.69
CA ALA A 478 -17.18 7.81 16.92
C ALA A 478 -17.11 8.16 15.42
N LEU A 479 -15.97 7.88 14.77
CA LEU A 479 -15.79 8.16 13.34
C LEU A 479 -16.81 7.41 12.47
N PRO A 480 -17.34 8.03 11.41
CA PRO A 480 -18.31 7.41 10.53
C PRO A 480 -17.73 6.18 9.84
N TYR A 481 -18.62 5.27 9.45
CA TYR A 481 -18.29 4.16 8.59
C TYR A 481 -18.72 4.45 7.16
N HIS A 482 -17.87 4.11 6.22
CA HIS A 482 -18.13 4.22 4.79
C HIS A 482 -18.31 2.84 4.19
N VAL A 483 -19.38 2.65 3.41
CA VAL A 483 -19.71 1.36 2.79
C VAL A 483 -18.95 1.19 1.48
N CYS A 484 -18.02 0.25 1.46
CA CYS A 484 -17.22 -0.15 0.30
C CYS A 484 -17.70 -1.51 -0.23
N ARG A 485 -18.06 -1.58 -1.53
CA ARG A 485 -18.37 -2.88 -2.17
C ARG A 485 -17.08 -3.67 -2.42
N LYS A 486 -17.05 -4.93 -2.01
CA LYS A 486 -15.89 -5.79 -2.18
C LYS A 486 -16.30 -7.23 -2.49
N LYS A 487 -15.49 -7.90 -3.31
CA LYS A 487 -15.57 -9.35 -3.48
C LYS A 487 -14.99 -10.04 -2.25
N ILE A 488 -15.82 -10.80 -1.55
CA ILE A 488 -15.50 -11.46 -0.29
C ILE A 488 -15.69 -12.97 -0.48
N PRO A 489 -14.70 -13.81 -0.12
CA PRO A 489 -14.92 -15.25 -0.03
C PRO A 489 -15.78 -15.54 1.20
N ILE A 490 -16.94 -16.15 0.97
CA ILE A 490 -17.91 -16.47 2.02
C ILE A 490 -18.24 -17.95 1.97
N TRP A 491 -18.56 -18.53 3.13
CA TRP A 491 -19.16 -19.84 3.22
C TRP A 491 -20.67 -19.70 3.32
N ASP A 492 -21.38 -20.46 2.49
CA ASP A 492 -22.84 -20.55 2.54
C ASP A 492 -23.28 -21.80 3.31
N PRO A 493 -23.99 -21.62 4.44
CA PRO A 493 -24.49 -22.74 5.24
C PRO A 493 -25.46 -23.67 4.51
N GLN A 494 -26.23 -23.16 3.55
CA GLN A 494 -27.25 -23.95 2.85
C GLN A 494 -26.63 -24.90 1.83
N SER A 495 -25.72 -24.39 1.00
CA SER A 495 -24.99 -25.21 0.02
C SER A 495 -23.79 -25.93 0.61
N GLN A 496 -23.33 -25.53 1.80
CA GLN A 496 -22.08 -25.98 2.43
C GLN A 496 -20.84 -25.75 1.54
N THR A 497 -20.86 -24.71 0.69
CA THR A 497 -19.74 -24.38 -0.20
C THR A 497 -19.20 -22.98 0.06
N THR A 498 -17.92 -22.80 -0.21
CA THR A 498 -17.29 -21.47 -0.23
C THR A 498 -17.34 -20.91 -1.65
N TYR A 499 -17.85 -19.69 -1.80
CA TYR A 499 -17.80 -18.97 -3.06
C TYR A 499 -17.44 -17.50 -2.82
N THR A 500 -17.08 -16.80 -3.89
CA THR A 500 -16.80 -15.35 -3.82
C THR A 500 -18.00 -14.59 -4.35
N THR A 501 -18.50 -13.65 -3.55
CA THR A 501 -19.60 -12.75 -3.96
C THR A 501 -19.28 -11.31 -3.61
N GLU A 502 -20.03 -10.38 -4.19
CA GLU A 502 -20.00 -8.99 -3.73
C GLU A 502 -20.73 -8.86 -2.41
N GLY A 503 -20.11 -8.13 -1.47
CA GLY A 503 -20.70 -7.72 -0.22
C GLY A 503 -20.16 -6.37 0.24
N HIS A 504 -20.59 -5.95 1.43
CA HIS A 504 -20.26 -4.69 2.04
C HIS A 504 -19.12 -4.85 3.04
N LYS A 505 -18.02 -4.16 2.76
CA LYS A 505 -16.96 -3.85 3.71
C LYS A 505 -17.21 -2.45 4.24
N LEU A 506 -17.20 -2.25 5.56
CA LEU A 506 -17.21 -0.91 6.12
C LEU A 506 -15.77 -0.46 6.43
N GLU A 507 -15.49 0.84 6.31
CA GLU A 507 -14.18 1.41 6.60
C GLU A 507 -14.35 2.77 7.30
N GLN A 508 -13.47 3.07 8.26
CA GLN A 508 -13.29 4.41 8.78
C GLN A 508 -12.14 5.07 8.04
N PHE A 509 -12.26 6.36 7.76
CA PHE A 509 -11.22 7.11 7.09
C PHE A 509 -10.54 8.11 8.02
N ILE A 510 -9.22 8.23 7.89
CA ILE A 510 -8.40 9.13 8.70
C ILE A 510 -8.77 10.59 8.50
N PHE A 511 -9.26 10.96 7.32
CA PHE A 511 -9.63 12.33 7.01
C PHE A 511 -11.00 12.72 7.58
N ASP A 512 -11.78 11.78 8.12
CA ASP A 512 -13.04 12.08 8.83
C ASP A 512 -12.80 12.88 10.12
N VAL A 513 -11.56 13.02 10.59
CA VAL A 513 -11.22 13.91 11.71
C VAL A 513 -10.97 15.36 11.32
N LEU A 514 -10.82 15.67 10.03
CA LEU A 514 -10.54 17.04 9.55
C LEU A 514 -11.56 18.09 10.04
N PRO A 515 -12.87 17.80 10.11
CA PRO A 515 -13.86 18.76 10.60
C PRO A 515 -13.65 19.22 12.06
N VAL A 516 -12.94 18.43 12.87
CA VAL A 516 -12.66 18.74 14.28
C VAL A 516 -11.19 19.09 14.53
N ALA A 517 -10.39 19.19 13.46
CA ALA A 517 -9.00 19.62 13.52
C ALA A 517 -8.89 21.11 13.83
N THR A 518 -7.88 21.47 14.61
CA THR A 518 -7.57 22.86 14.92
C THR A 518 -6.57 23.39 13.90
N ARG A 519 -6.95 24.46 13.19
CA ARG A 519 -6.12 25.14 12.17
C ARG A 519 -5.51 24.16 11.15
N PRO A 520 -6.31 23.29 10.51
CA PRO A 520 -5.76 22.34 9.57
C PRO A 520 -5.10 23.06 8.39
N LEU A 521 -3.98 22.53 7.92
CA LEU A 521 -3.18 23.15 6.85
C LEU A 521 -3.04 22.25 5.64
N LEU A 522 -3.10 22.85 4.46
CA LEU A 522 -2.70 22.20 3.21
C LEU A 522 -1.27 22.60 2.85
N TRP A 523 -0.39 21.63 2.65
CA TRP A 523 0.97 21.82 2.19
C TRP A 523 1.08 21.33 0.75
N GLU A 524 1.16 22.24 -0.20
CA GLU A 524 1.23 21.86 -1.61
C GLU A 524 2.63 21.33 -1.93
N VAL A 525 2.69 20.19 -2.61
CA VAL A 525 3.94 19.57 -3.05
C VAL A 525 3.90 19.25 -4.53
N ASP A 526 5.09 19.20 -5.15
CA ASP A 526 5.20 18.80 -6.54
C ASP A 526 5.01 17.27 -6.65
N ARG A 527 3.93 16.88 -7.35
CA ARG A 527 3.60 15.48 -7.61
C ARG A 527 4.79 14.70 -8.15
N LYS A 528 5.54 15.30 -9.09
CA LYS A 528 6.63 14.61 -9.79
C LYS A 528 7.75 14.18 -8.84
N ASP A 529 7.87 14.83 -7.69
CA ASP A 529 8.93 14.60 -6.71
C ASP A 529 8.42 13.90 -5.45
N GLU A 530 7.14 14.03 -5.09
CA GLU A 530 6.63 13.52 -3.81
C GLU A 530 5.51 12.48 -3.91
N PHE A 531 4.86 12.30 -5.07
CA PHE A 531 3.65 11.49 -5.17
C PHE A 531 3.58 10.61 -6.43
N SER A 532 3.92 9.34 -6.27
CA SER A 532 3.70 8.31 -7.28
C SER A 532 3.34 6.97 -6.61
N PRO A 533 2.05 6.76 -6.26
CA PRO A 533 1.63 5.57 -5.54
C PRO A 533 1.59 4.32 -6.44
N VAL A 534 1.75 3.14 -5.84
CA VAL A 534 1.61 1.84 -6.51
C VAL A 534 0.34 1.16 -6.03
N LYS A 535 -0.72 1.18 -6.83
CA LYS A 535 -2.07 0.72 -6.45
C LYS A 535 -2.65 -0.35 -7.37
N ASN A 536 -2.34 -0.32 -8.66
CA ASN A 536 -3.01 -1.13 -9.68
C ASN A 536 -2.02 -1.98 -10.50
N ALA A 537 -2.45 -3.16 -10.95
CA ALA A 537 -1.67 -3.99 -11.87
C ALA A 537 -1.64 -3.45 -13.31
N VAL A 538 -2.60 -2.60 -13.69
CA VAL A 538 -2.72 -2.02 -15.04
C VAL A 538 -3.28 -0.60 -14.97
N GLY A 539 -2.99 0.21 -15.98
CA GLY A 539 -3.49 1.59 -16.09
C GLY A 539 -2.60 2.61 -15.39
N LYS A 540 -3.21 3.47 -14.56
CA LYS A 540 -2.50 4.46 -13.72
C LYS A 540 -2.09 3.85 -12.38
N ASP A 541 -1.10 4.45 -11.71
CA ASP A 541 -0.59 4.03 -10.40
C ASP A 541 -0.13 2.55 -10.38
N THR A 542 0.61 2.13 -11.42
CA THR A 542 1.20 0.79 -11.50
C THR A 542 2.64 0.79 -11.01
N LEU A 543 3.24 -0.41 -10.90
CA LEU A 543 4.65 -0.53 -10.59
C LEU A 543 5.52 0.17 -11.65
N GLU A 544 5.16 0.03 -12.93
CA GLU A 544 5.87 0.63 -14.05
C GLU A 544 5.76 2.16 -14.07
N THR A 545 4.58 2.73 -13.81
CA THR A 545 4.43 4.19 -13.73
C THR A 545 5.25 4.75 -12.56
N CYS A 546 5.24 4.06 -11.43
CA CYS A 546 6.02 4.45 -10.25
C CYS A 546 7.54 4.38 -10.49
N GLN A 547 8.02 3.32 -11.15
CA GLN A 547 9.42 3.20 -11.54
C GLN A 547 9.84 4.27 -12.54
N ARG A 548 8.97 4.60 -13.51
CA ARG A 548 9.18 5.70 -14.45
C ARG A 548 9.31 7.04 -13.73
N ASP A 549 8.44 7.33 -12.78
CA ASP A 549 8.47 8.59 -12.03
C ASP A 549 9.72 8.72 -11.16
N GLN A 550 10.16 7.62 -10.52
CA GLN A 550 11.45 7.56 -9.83
C GLN A 550 12.62 7.90 -10.76
N ILE A 551 12.68 7.29 -11.95
CA ILE A 551 13.75 7.54 -12.93
C ILE A 551 13.71 9.00 -13.41
N ASN A 552 12.52 9.49 -13.77
CA ASN A 552 12.35 10.88 -14.20
C ASN A 552 12.76 11.88 -13.11
N ARG A 553 12.50 11.57 -11.83
CA ARG A 553 12.97 12.36 -10.69
C ARG A 553 14.49 12.44 -10.64
N TRP A 554 15.18 11.32 -10.77
CA TRP A 554 16.64 11.29 -10.77
C TRP A 554 17.25 11.96 -12.01
N HIS A 555 16.60 11.86 -13.18
CA HIS A 555 17.02 12.61 -14.37
C HIS A 555 16.95 14.12 -14.15
N ARG A 556 15.87 14.63 -13.54
CA ARG A 556 15.77 16.06 -13.18
C ARG A 556 16.85 16.48 -12.18
N TRP A 557 17.22 15.60 -11.25
CA TRP A 557 18.30 15.88 -10.30
C TRP A 557 19.67 15.97 -10.97
N LEU A 558 19.97 15.07 -11.90
CA LEU A 558 21.19 15.12 -12.72
C LEU A 558 21.27 16.38 -13.58
N GLN A 559 20.18 16.75 -14.25
CA GLN A 559 20.10 17.98 -15.03
C GLN A 559 20.36 19.20 -14.14
N ALA A 560 19.77 19.26 -12.95
CA ALA A 560 20.02 20.31 -11.98
C ALA A 560 21.46 20.31 -11.43
N ALA A 561 22.14 19.16 -11.44
CA ALA A 561 23.56 19.04 -11.12
C ALA A 561 24.50 19.43 -12.28
N GLY A 562 23.96 19.82 -13.44
CA GLY A 562 24.70 20.28 -14.61
C GLY A 562 25.05 19.18 -15.63
N GLU A 563 24.49 17.99 -15.50
CA GLU A 563 24.71 16.90 -16.46
C GLU A 563 23.76 17.00 -17.66
N SER A 564 24.30 16.89 -18.87
CA SER A 564 23.49 16.82 -20.09
C SER A 564 22.97 15.41 -20.29
N LEU A 565 21.65 15.24 -20.27
CA LEU A 565 20.99 13.98 -20.58
C LEU A 565 20.40 14.01 -21.99
N GLU A 566 20.85 13.11 -22.86
CA GLU A 566 20.11 12.76 -24.07
C GLU A 566 18.92 11.88 -23.68
N VAL A 567 17.88 12.51 -23.13
CA VAL A 567 16.64 11.80 -22.80
C VAL A 567 15.98 11.43 -24.12
N SER A 568 15.84 10.13 -24.40
CA SER A 568 14.96 9.71 -25.50
C SER A 568 13.53 10.08 -25.09
N ALA A 569 12.95 11.06 -25.76
CA ALA A 569 11.62 11.58 -25.46
C ALA A 569 10.58 10.45 -25.61
N SER A 570 10.29 9.76 -24.52
CA SER A 570 9.00 9.09 -24.34
C SER A 570 8.26 9.83 -23.23
N GLU A 571 7.94 11.09 -23.50
CA GLU A 571 7.13 11.96 -22.63
C GLU A 571 5.65 11.55 -22.59
N SER A 572 5.25 10.50 -23.34
CA SER A 572 3.88 10.01 -23.26
C SER A 572 3.71 8.98 -22.14
N GLU A 573 2.73 9.21 -21.27
CA GLU A 573 2.22 8.22 -20.29
C GLU A 573 1.87 6.86 -20.96
N SER A 574 1.68 6.86 -22.28
CA SER A 574 1.36 5.70 -23.12
C SER A 574 2.56 4.86 -23.60
N SER A 575 3.80 5.31 -23.39
CA SER A 575 5.00 4.53 -23.72
C SER A 575 5.12 3.34 -22.75
N THR A 576 5.41 2.14 -23.26
CA THR A 576 5.60 0.93 -22.43
C THR A 576 7.04 0.75 -21.96
N ASN A 577 7.95 1.65 -22.32
CA ASN A 577 9.36 1.55 -21.94
C ASN A 577 9.67 2.49 -20.76
N LEU A 578 10.60 2.08 -19.89
CA LEU A 578 11.14 2.96 -18.86
C LEU A 578 12.07 4.02 -19.50
N PRO A 579 12.18 5.23 -18.90
CA PRO A 579 13.09 6.26 -19.40
C PRO A 579 14.54 5.79 -19.41
N THR A 580 15.31 6.27 -20.39
CA THR A 580 16.75 6.02 -20.51
C THR A 580 17.54 7.30 -20.29
N PRO A 581 18.69 7.26 -19.58
CA PRO A 581 19.34 6.07 -19.02
C PRO A 581 18.58 5.50 -17.80
N LEU A 582 18.49 4.16 -17.72
CA LEU A 582 17.93 3.51 -16.54
C LEU A 582 18.90 3.67 -15.38
N MET A 583 18.46 4.20 -14.25
CA MET A 583 19.30 4.41 -13.08
C MET A 583 18.48 4.31 -11.80
N GLU A 584 19.16 4.18 -10.67
CA GLU A 584 18.58 4.18 -9.32
C GLU A 584 19.46 4.96 -8.35
N ILE A 585 18.85 5.86 -7.59
CA ILE A 585 19.52 6.60 -6.50
C ILE A 585 18.89 6.13 -5.19
N GLY A 586 19.71 5.52 -4.33
CA GLY A 586 19.30 5.11 -3.00
C GLY A 586 19.09 6.31 -2.07
N PRO A 587 18.10 6.28 -1.16
CA PRO A 587 17.87 7.35 -0.20
C PRO A 587 19.07 7.72 0.68
N LEU A 588 20.00 6.78 0.91
CA LEU A 588 21.25 7.05 1.64
C LEU A 588 22.26 7.89 0.85
N PHE A 589 22.18 7.88 -0.48
CA PHE A 589 22.94 8.79 -1.33
C PHE A 589 22.28 10.17 -1.36
N ALA A 590 20.98 10.22 -1.69
CA ALA A 590 20.16 11.42 -1.63
C ALA A 590 18.67 11.08 -1.73
N ASP A 591 17.82 11.79 -0.96
CA ASP A 591 16.35 11.68 -1.04
C ASP A 591 15.66 12.98 -1.51
N ASN A 592 16.43 14.02 -1.81
CA ASN A 592 15.97 15.25 -2.47
C ASN A 592 17.02 15.79 -3.45
N GLN A 593 16.60 16.74 -4.29
CA GLN A 593 17.46 17.32 -5.32
C GLN A 593 18.67 18.06 -4.73
N VAL A 594 18.49 18.77 -3.61
CA VAL A 594 19.56 19.57 -3.00
C VAL A 594 20.69 18.68 -2.51
N ASP A 595 20.35 17.64 -1.74
CA ASP A 595 21.31 16.67 -1.23
C ASP A 595 21.96 15.89 -2.38
N PHE A 596 21.21 15.56 -3.44
CA PHE A 596 21.77 14.92 -4.62
C PHE A 596 22.84 15.79 -5.29
N ILE A 597 22.56 17.07 -5.53
CA ILE A 597 23.52 17.98 -6.15
C ILE A 597 24.81 18.08 -5.32
N GLN A 598 24.69 18.09 -3.99
CA GLN A 598 25.85 18.12 -3.10
C GLN A 598 26.66 16.82 -3.18
N ALA A 599 26.01 15.67 -3.04
CA ALA A 599 26.66 14.36 -3.12
C ALA A 599 27.30 14.12 -4.51
N TRP A 600 26.61 14.48 -5.59
CA TRP A 600 27.09 14.33 -6.96
C TRP A 600 28.34 15.17 -7.25
N LYS A 601 28.45 16.37 -6.67
CA LYS A 601 29.66 17.22 -6.79
C LYS A 601 30.88 16.61 -6.11
N GLN A 602 30.66 15.85 -5.04
CA GLN A 602 31.72 15.20 -4.27
C GLN A 602 32.13 13.84 -4.86
N LEU A 603 31.31 13.28 -5.74
CA LEU A 603 31.58 11.99 -6.38
C LEU A 603 32.71 12.09 -7.41
N ASP A 604 33.89 11.60 -7.05
CA ASP A 604 35.09 11.56 -7.90
C ASP A 604 35.75 10.15 -7.87
N PRO A 605 35.97 9.47 -9.02
CA PRO A 605 35.57 9.88 -10.36
C PRO A 605 34.06 9.73 -10.59
N LYS A 606 33.50 10.65 -11.37
CA LYS A 606 32.11 10.51 -11.85
C LYS A 606 31.94 9.23 -12.69
N PRO A 607 30.77 8.57 -12.63
CA PRO A 607 30.48 7.39 -13.46
C PRO A 607 30.59 7.69 -14.95
N LYS A 608 31.26 6.80 -15.69
CA LYS A 608 31.39 6.93 -17.16
C LYS A 608 30.10 6.63 -17.92
N THR A 609 29.17 5.91 -17.29
CA THR A 609 27.87 5.54 -17.86
C THR A 609 26.80 5.74 -16.81
N LEU A 610 25.67 6.31 -17.22
CA LEU A 610 24.47 6.45 -16.39
C LEU A 610 23.52 5.26 -16.57
N GLN A 611 23.62 4.52 -17.68
CA GLN A 611 22.79 3.35 -17.93
C GLN A 611 23.18 2.21 -16.98
N GLY A 612 22.19 1.73 -16.21
CA GLY A 612 22.36 0.74 -15.15
C GLY A 612 23.04 1.30 -13.90
N LEU A 613 23.16 2.63 -13.76
CA LEU A 613 23.82 3.24 -12.60
C LEU A 613 22.97 3.07 -11.35
N TYR A 614 23.59 2.54 -10.30
CA TYR A 614 23.03 2.53 -8.95
C TYR A 614 23.96 3.29 -8.00
N LEU A 615 23.46 4.36 -7.39
CA LEU A 615 24.18 5.12 -6.36
C LEU A 615 23.59 4.75 -5.00
N HIS A 616 24.35 4.01 -4.20
CA HIS A 616 23.84 3.48 -2.93
C HIS A 616 23.92 4.49 -1.78
N ASP A 617 25.12 5.02 -1.54
CA ASP A 617 25.47 5.82 -0.37
C ASP A 617 26.52 6.86 -0.78
N ALA A 618 26.45 8.06 -0.19
CA ALA A 618 27.35 9.18 -0.49
C ALA A 618 28.57 9.26 0.45
N SER A 619 28.60 8.43 1.51
CA SER A 619 29.68 8.39 2.50
C SER A 619 30.95 7.69 2.05
#